data_AF-A0A7X7JH99-F1
#
_entry.id   AF-A0A7X7JH99-F1
#
_cell.length_a   1.000
_cell.length_b   1.000
_cell.length_c   1.000
_cell.angle_alpha   90.00
_cell.angle_beta   90.00
_cell.angle_gamma   90.00
#
_symmetry.space_group_name_H-M   'P 1'
#
loop_
_entity.id
_entity.type
_entity.pdbx_description
1 polymer ?
#
loop_
_entity_poly.entity_id
_entity_poly.type
_entity_poly.pdbx_seq_one_letter_code
_entity_poly.pdbx_strand_id
1 'polypeptide(L)'
;MVASKKKYLSGWGVAAAVSATIAGSMVLPPAAQADITPTTVINGVLSTVGGCQTNIHEIIAACTAAEILTPRAPIMLDVNPLGTNIVVLGAGLHKDGSMPPVLIERLHVALKLAQRYPFTPIITSGGVPKNGITEARAMRDWLVANGVWAGRITEEGHSSSTLENAYNTNRILASRGATSAVVVSSTNHVERAMRNFRVAVAGRIPIAGVISG
;
A
#
# COMPACT_ATOMS: atom_id res chain seq x y z
N MET A 1 64.29 2.65 11.62
CA MET A 1 65.32 3.70 11.41
C MET A 1 66.02 3.32 10.11
N VAL A 2 66.01 4.04 8.99
CA VAL A 2 65.89 5.48 8.70
C VAL A 2 65.33 5.67 7.27
N ALA A 3 64.37 6.60 7.17
CA ALA A 3 64.02 7.54 6.11
C ALA A 3 63.87 7.13 4.62
N SER A 4 62.65 7.37 4.10
CA SER A 4 62.45 7.76 2.70
C SER A 4 62.20 9.27 2.63
N LYS A 5 63.09 10.01 1.97
CA LYS A 5 62.97 11.46 1.72
C LYS A 5 62.18 11.71 0.42
N LYS A 6 61.18 12.57 0.52
CA LYS A 6 60.50 13.29 -0.58
C LYS A 6 61.52 13.94 -1.54
N LYS A 7 61.27 13.85 -2.84
CA LYS A 7 61.72 14.82 -3.85
C LYS A 7 60.52 15.28 -4.66
N TYR A 8 60.21 16.57 -4.53
CA TYR A 8 59.43 17.37 -5.48
C TYR A 8 60.37 17.84 -6.59
N LEU A 9 59.84 18.04 -7.80
CA LEU A 9 60.23 19.00 -8.87
C LEU A 9 59.23 18.75 -10.02
N SER A 10 58.20 19.59 -10.19
CA SER A 10 58.16 20.81 -11.03
C SER A 10 58.23 20.55 -12.55
N GLY A 11 57.16 20.88 -13.27
CA GLY A 11 57.16 20.96 -14.72
C GLY A 11 55.76 21.27 -15.24
N TRP A 12 55.50 22.55 -15.53
CA TRP A 12 54.30 23.01 -16.22
C TRP A 12 54.30 22.50 -17.66
N GLY A 13 53.30 21.72 -18.02
CA GLY A 13 52.99 21.34 -19.41
C GLY A 13 51.61 21.87 -19.76
N VAL A 14 51.56 22.80 -20.70
CA VAL A 14 50.36 23.41 -21.26
C VAL A 14 49.50 22.32 -21.90
N ALA A 15 48.36 21.98 -21.30
CA ALA A 15 47.38 21.10 -21.91
C ALA A 15 46.51 21.91 -22.88
N ALA A 16 46.67 21.64 -24.17
CA ALA A 16 45.83 22.16 -25.23
C ALA A 16 44.37 21.74 -24.99
N ALA A 17 43.47 22.73 -24.87
CA ALA A 17 42.05 22.51 -24.80
C ALA A 17 41.53 22.08 -26.18
N VAL A 18 41.22 20.80 -26.34
CA VAL A 18 40.42 20.31 -27.47
C VAL A 18 38.96 20.45 -27.09
N SER A 19 38.32 21.53 -27.55
CA SER A 19 36.88 21.71 -27.44
C SER A 19 36.16 20.71 -28.36
N ALA A 20 35.69 19.60 -27.79
CA ALA A 20 34.72 18.74 -28.46
C ALA A 20 33.34 19.39 -28.32
N THR A 21 32.87 20.05 -29.37
CA THR A 21 31.46 20.44 -29.50
C THR A 21 30.62 19.19 -29.71
N ILE A 22 30.01 18.69 -28.63
CA ILE A 22 28.93 17.72 -28.72
C ILE A 22 27.68 18.51 -29.09
N ALA A 23 27.34 18.52 -30.39
CA ALA A 23 26.00 18.87 -30.84
C ALA A 23 25.04 17.75 -30.41
N GLY A 24 24.72 17.73 -29.11
CA GLY A 24 23.69 16.87 -28.56
C GLY A 24 22.35 17.55 -28.81
N SER A 25 21.66 17.15 -29.88
CA SER A 25 20.24 17.44 -30.04
C SER A 25 19.53 16.93 -28.78
N MET A 26 19.13 17.84 -27.90
CA MET A 26 18.33 17.52 -26.73
C MET A 26 16.94 17.16 -27.27
N VAL A 27 16.77 15.88 -27.62
CA VAL A 27 15.46 15.31 -27.92
C VAL A 27 14.72 15.33 -26.58
N LEU A 28 13.94 16.38 -26.37
CA LEU A 28 12.93 16.40 -25.32
C LEU A 28 12.08 15.12 -25.54
N PRO A 29 11.85 14.30 -24.50
CA PRO A 29 10.86 13.25 -24.63
C PRO A 29 9.56 13.91 -25.11
N PRO A 30 8.82 13.30 -26.05
CA PRO A 30 7.55 13.86 -26.48
C PRO A 30 6.74 14.13 -25.21
N ALA A 31 6.30 15.39 -25.06
CA ALA A 31 5.45 15.80 -23.97
C ALA A 31 4.31 14.79 -23.90
N ALA A 32 4.27 13.98 -22.84
CA ALA A 32 3.36 12.86 -22.72
C ALA A 32 1.95 13.32 -23.09
N GLN A 33 1.52 12.99 -24.31
CA GLN A 33 0.15 13.21 -24.72
C GLN A 33 -0.70 12.38 -23.76
N ALA A 34 -1.51 13.06 -22.96
CA ALA A 34 -2.54 12.42 -22.17
C ALA A 34 -3.57 11.86 -23.16
N ASP A 35 -3.33 10.63 -23.61
CA ASP A 35 -4.28 9.88 -24.41
C ASP A 35 -5.47 9.54 -23.53
N ILE A 36 -6.54 10.33 -23.66
CA ILE A 36 -7.82 10.09 -23.04
C ILE A 36 -8.49 8.93 -23.79
N THR A 37 -8.09 7.69 -23.47
CA THR A 37 -8.83 6.47 -23.82
C THR A 37 -9.66 6.01 -22.62
N PRO A 38 -10.87 5.44 -22.81
CA PRO A 38 -11.72 4.94 -21.71
C PRO A 38 -11.16 3.69 -20.99
N THR A 39 -9.90 3.29 -21.25
CA THR A 39 -9.38 1.93 -21.00
C THR A 39 -8.24 1.84 -19.98
N THR A 40 -7.72 2.94 -19.42
CA THR A 40 -6.84 2.80 -18.24
C THR A 40 -7.70 2.70 -16.99
N VAL A 41 -8.31 1.53 -16.77
CA VAL A 41 -8.96 1.19 -15.50
C VAL A 41 -7.87 1.08 -14.44
N ILE A 42 -7.62 2.19 -13.76
CA ILE A 42 -6.68 2.27 -12.64
C ILE A 42 -7.48 1.94 -11.37
N ASN A 43 -7.01 0.93 -10.63
CA ASN A 43 -7.64 0.53 -9.38
C ASN A 43 -7.66 1.71 -8.39
N GLY A 44 -8.81 1.98 -7.77
CA GLY A 44 -8.98 3.08 -6.81
C GLY A 44 -8.93 4.50 -7.40
N VAL A 45 -9.19 4.71 -8.70
CA VAL A 45 -9.31 6.08 -9.27
C VAL A 45 -10.40 6.88 -8.59
N LEU A 46 -11.61 6.32 -8.46
CA LEU A 46 -12.74 7.01 -7.83
C LEU A 46 -12.46 7.35 -6.37
N SER A 47 -11.72 6.48 -5.68
CA SER A 47 -11.17 6.76 -4.35
C SER A 47 -10.22 7.96 -4.33
N THR A 48 -9.36 8.09 -5.34
CA THR A 48 -8.25 9.07 -5.36
C THR A 48 -8.71 10.45 -5.82
N VAL A 49 -9.71 10.54 -6.70
CA VAL A 49 -10.25 11.82 -7.21
C VAL A 49 -11.31 12.44 -6.30
N GLY A 50 -11.47 11.93 -5.07
CA GLY A 50 -12.38 12.48 -4.05
C GLY A 50 -13.85 12.07 -4.18
N GLY A 51 -14.23 11.33 -5.23
CA GLY A 51 -15.62 10.92 -5.48
C GLY A 51 -16.23 10.04 -4.38
N CYS A 52 -15.40 9.43 -3.54
CA CYS A 52 -15.81 8.61 -2.40
C CYS A 52 -15.48 9.22 -1.03
N GLN A 53 -14.93 10.43 -0.97
CA GLN A 53 -14.56 11.10 0.27
C GLN A 53 -15.71 11.99 0.77
N THR A 54 -16.71 11.34 1.34
CA THR A 54 -17.91 12.01 1.87
C THR A 54 -18.39 11.30 3.13
N ASN A 55 -19.26 11.95 3.89
CA ASN A 55 -19.98 11.38 5.02
C ASN A 55 -21.42 10.94 4.66
N ILE A 56 -21.83 11.09 3.39
CA ILE A 56 -23.17 10.72 2.91
C ILE A 56 -23.18 9.25 2.51
N HIS A 57 -23.97 8.44 3.22
CA HIS A 57 -24.00 6.98 3.06
C HIS A 57 -24.42 6.53 1.66
N GLU A 58 -25.36 7.23 1.03
CA GLU A 58 -25.87 6.93 -0.31
C GLU A 58 -24.78 7.15 -1.37
N ILE A 59 -23.98 8.20 -1.23
CA ILE A 59 -22.87 8.50 -2.15
C ILE A 59 -21.75 7.49 -1.94
N ILE A 60 -21.40 7.16 -0.68
CA ILE A 60 -20.45 6.07 -0.39
C ILE A 60 -20.92 4.78 -1.06
N ALA A 61 -22.21 4.45 -0.93
CA ALA A 61 -22.78 3.25 -1.51
C ALA A 61 -22.64 3.22 -3.04
N ALA A 62 -23.09 4.27 -3.71
CA ALA A 62 -23.04 4.37 -5.16
C ALA A 62 -21.60 4.36 -5.69
N CYS A 63 -20.71 5.15 -5.08
CA CYS A 63 -19.33 5.26 -5.53
C CYS A 63 -18.54 3.97 -5.29
N THR A 64 -18.83 3.21 -4.22
CA THR A 64 -18.18 1.91 -3.96
C THR A 64 -18.60 0.86 -4.97
N ALA A 65 -19.89 0.83 -5.32
CA ALA A 65 -20.38 -0.09 -6.35
C ALA A 65 -19.84 0.22 -7.76
N ALA A 66 -19.47 1.48 -8.01
CA ALA A 66 -18.90 1.91 -9.28
C ALA A 66 -17.38 1.63 -9.42
N GLU A 67 -16.71 1.17 -8.37
CA GLU A 67 -15.28 0.85 -8.46
C GLU A 67 -15.01 -0.47 -9.18
N ILE A 68 -14.02 -0.46 -10.07
CA ILE A 68 -13.48 -1.67 -10.65
C ILE A 68 -12.35 -2.18 -9.76
N LEU A 69 -12.61 -3.29 -9.09
CA LEU A 69 -11.70 -3.89 -8.11
C LEU A 69 -10.84 -4.95 -8.79
N THR A 70 -9.53 -4.85 -8.60
CA THR A 70 -8.55 -5.80 -9.17
C THR A 70 -7.49 -6.16 -8.13
N PRO A 71 -6.67 -7.20 -8.36
CA PRO A 71 -5.50 -7.48 -7.52
C PRO A 71 -4.35 -6.48 -7.67
N ARG A 72 -4.47 -5.48 -8.57
CA ARG A 72 -3.40 -4.51 -8.85
C ARG A 72 -3.33 -3.44 -7.76
N ALA A 73 -2.12 -2.93 -7.55
CA ALA A 73 -1.89 -1.81 -6.64
C ALA A 73 -2.71 -0.58 -7.07
N PRO A 74 -3.51 0.02 -6.16
CA PRO A 74 -4.18 1.29 -6.43
C PRO A 74 -3.18 2.43 -6.58
N ILE A 75 -3.51 3.43 -7.40
CA ILE A 75 -2.63 4.58 -7.70
C ILE A 75 -2.18 5.36 -6.47
N MET A 76 -2.97 5.38 -5.39
CA MET A 76 -2.58 6.04 -4.14
C MET A 76 -1.29 5.47 -3.52
N LEU A 77 -0.97 4.19 -3.74
CA LEU A 77 0.30 3.61 -3.29
C LEU A 77 1.48 4.11 -4.14
N ASP A 78 1.26 4.44 -5.42
CA ASP A 78 2.30 5.04 -6.27
C ASP A 78 2.47 6.54 -5.96
N VAL A 79 1.41 7.25 -5.58
CA VAL A 79 1.43 8.69 -5.28
C VAL A 79 2.00 8.99 -3.89
N ASN A 80 1.57 8.28 -2.86
CA ASN A 80 2.03 8.50 -1.48
C ASN A 80 2.12 7.17 -0.70
N PRO A 81 3.15 6.35 -0.95
CA PRO A 81 3.32 5.06 -0.28
C PRO A 81 3.53 5.18 1.23
N LEU A 82 4.14 6.27 1.71
CA LEU A 82 4.44 6.46 3.14
C LEU A 82 3.22 6.93 3.94
N GLY A 83 2.34 7.74 3.34
CA GLY A 83 1.07 8.15 3.95
C GLY A 83 -0.05 7.12 3.79
N THR A 84 0.08 6.16 2.87
CA THR A 84 -0.88 5.09 2.65
C THR A 84 -0.62 3.91 3.59
N ASN A 85 -1.67 3.27 4.12
CA ASN A 85 -1.55 1.99 4.86
C ASN A 85 -2.20 0.86 4.08
N ILE A 86 -1.56 -0.31 4.05
CA ILE A 86 -2.19 -1.55 3.56
C ILE A 86 -2.92 -2.21 4.73
N VAL A 87 -4.22 -2.44 4.59
CA VAL A 87 -5.07 -3.07 5.61
C VAL A 87 -5.50 -4.44 5.11
N VAL A 88 -5.06 -5.51 5.78
CA VAL A 88 -5.41 -6.90 5.43
C VAL A 88 -6.49 -7.39 6.38
N LEU A 89 -7.63 -7.81 5.81
CA LEU A 89 -8.77 -8.30 6.60
C LEU A 89 -8.76 -9.82 6.76
N GLY A 90 -9.11 -10.28 7.96
CA GLY A 90 -9.35 -11.68 8.29
C GLY A 90 -10.54 -12.31 7.55
N ALA A 91 -10.58 -13.65 7.52
CA ALA A 91 -11.60 -14.48 6.85
C ALA A 91 -12.14 -15.64 7.73
N GLY A 92 -11.90 -15.58 9.03
CA GLY A 92 -12.17 -16.60 10.04
C GLY A 92 -11.07 -17.66 10.11
N LEU A 93 -10.41 -17.84 11.26
CA LEU A 93 -9.56 -19.01 11.49
C LEU A 93 -10.40 -20.28 11.65
N HIS A 94 -9.81 -21.43 11.32
CA HIS A 94 -10.33 -22.73 11.72
C HIS A 94 -10.26 -22.90 13.24
N LYS A 95 -10.97 -23.91 13.77
CA LYS A 95 -11.04 -24.16 15.23
C LYS A 95 -9.68 -24.42 15.86
N ASP A 96 -8.76 -25.02 15.11
CA ASP A 96 -7.39 -25.33 15.52
C ASP A 96 -6.44 -24.11 15.43
N GLY A 97 -6.92 -22.96 14.95
CA GLY A 97 -6.12 -21.76 14.73
C GLY A 97 -5.44 -21.68 13.35
N SER A 98 -5.64 -22.67 12.48
CA SER A 98 -5.12 -22.63 11.11
C SER A 98 -5.88 -21.61 10.25
N MET A 99 -5.18 -21.03 9.28
CA MET A 99 -5.75 -20.06 8.34
C MET A 99 -6.42 -20.79 7.16
N PRO A 100 -7.65 -20.44 6.76
CA PRO A 100 -8.27 -21.01 5.57
C PRO A 100 -7.58 -20.53 4.29
N PRO A 101 -7.72 -21.25 3.16
CA PRO A 101 -7.10 -20.87 1.88
C PRO A 101 -7.38 -19.42 1.45
N VAL A 102 -8.63 -18.96 1.64
CA VAL A 102 -9.04 -17.59 1.31
C VAL A 102 -8.25 -16.51 2.09
N LEU A 103 -7.83 -16.81 3.32
CA LEU A 103 -7.00 -15.89 4.11
C LEU A 103 -5.56 -15.87 3.57
N ILE A 104 -5.05 -17.02 3.13
CA ILE A 104 -3.74 -17.14 2.48
C ILE A 104 -3.71 -16.38 1.14
N GLU A 105 -4.77 -16.43 0.34
CA GLU A 105 -4.88 -15.67 -0.91
C GLU A 105 -4.80 -14.15 -0.69
N ARG A 106 -5.49 -13.65 0.35
CA ARG A 106 -5.37 -12.24 0.76
C ARG A 106 -3.96 -11.88 1.16
N LEU A 107 -3.29 -12.75 1.92
CA LEU A 107 -1.92 -12.57 2.37
C LEU A 107 -0.93 -12.57 1.20
N HIS A 108 -1.13 -13.38 0.17
CA HIS A 108 -0.31 -13.34 -1.04
C HIS A 108 -0.42 -12.01 -1.77
N VAL A 109 -1.63 -11.44 -1.89
CA VAL A 109 -1.82 -10.11 -2.47
C VAL A 109 -1.16 -9.04 -1.60
N ALA A 110 -1.37 -9.09 -0.28
CA ALA A 110 -0.73 -8.16 0.66
C ALA A 110 0.80 -8.23 0.59
N LEU A 111 1.37 -9.44 0.45
CA LEU A 111 2.81 -9.66 0.29
C LEU A 111 3.35 -9.02 -0.99
N LYS A 112 2.65 -9.19 -2.12
CA LYS A 112 3.03 -8.54 -3.39
C LYS A 112 3.05 -7.01 -3.26
N LEU A 113 2.05 -6.43 -2.58
CA LEU A 113 2.03 -5.00 -2.29
C LEU A 113 3.19 -4.61 -1.35
N ALA A 114 3.43 -5.38 -0.28
CA ALA A 114 4.49 -5.11 0.69
C ALA A 114 5.90 -5.17 0.10
N GLN A 115 6.12 -6.05 -0.88
CA GLN A 115 7.36 -6.17 -1.65
C GLN A 115 7.56 -5.00 -2.60
N ARG A 116 6.48 -4.57 -3.30
CA ARG A 116 6.54 -3.41 -4.21
C ARG A 116 6.72 -2.09 -3.46
N TYR A 117 6.11 -1.95 -2.29
CA TYR A 117 6.18 -0.75 -1.45
C TYR A 117 6.84 -1.08 -0.11
N PRO A 118 8.18 -1.18 -0.04
CA PRO A 118 8.91 -1.72 1.11
C PRO A 118 8.88 -0.87 2.38
N PHE A 119 8.34 0.34 2.31
CA PHE A 119 8.22 1.25 3.47
C PHE A 119 6.78 1.51 3.89
N THR A 120 5.79 1.04 3.12
CA THR A 120 4.37 1.22 3.43
C THR A 120 3.99 0.44 4.69
N PRO A 121 3.36 1.07 5.70
CA PRO A 121 2.87 0.38 6.88
C PRO A 121 1.72 -0.58 6.56
N ILE A 122 1.62 -1.65 7.34
CA ILE A 122 0.60 -2.69 7.19
C ILE A 122 -0.19 -2.80 8.50
N ILE A 123 -1.49 -2.98 8.38
CA ILE A 123 -2.38 -3.32 9.48
C ILE A 123 -3.05 -4.65 9.17
N THR A 124 -2.95 -5.62 10.07
CA THR A 124 -3.71 -6.88 9.99
C THR A 124 -4.89 -6.79 10.95
N SER A 125 -6.12 -6.98 10.47
CA SER A 125 -7.33 -6.74 11.26
C SER A 125 -8.23 -7.98 11.33
N GLY A 126 -8.57 -8.38 12.56
CA GLY A 126 -9.41 -9.54 12.88
C GLY A 126 -9.11 -10.06 14.29
N GLY A 127 -10.08 -9.90 15.20
CA GLY A 127 -9.88 -10.09 16.64
C GLY A 127 -10.51 -11.32 17.26
N VAL A 128 -11.27 -12.13 16.52
CA VAL A 128 -11.89 -13.35 17.09
C VAL A 128 -10.82 -14.44 17.25
N PRO A 129 -10.45 -14.82 18.49
CA PRO A 129 -9.43 -15.83 18.68
C PRO A 129 -9.96 -17.23 18.36
N LYS A 130 -9.12 -18.06 17.76
CA LYS A 130 -9.28 -19.51 17.66
C LYS A 130 -8.01 -20.18 18.14
N ASN A 131 -8.17 -21.16 19.04
CA ASN A 131 -7.04 -21.82 19.69
C ASN A 131 -6.03 -20.82 20.31
N GLY A 132 -6.54 -19.75 20.94
CA GLY A 132 -5.71 -18.71 21.56
C GLY A 132 -5.05 -17.71 20.62
N ILE A 133 -5.26 -17.81 19.30
CA ILE A 133 -4.62 -16.95 18.30
C ILE A 133 -5.69 -16.13 17.55
N THR A 134 -5.48 -14.82 17.40
CA THR A 134 -6.33 -13.95 16.57
C THR A 134 -5.90 -14.01 15.10
N GLU A 135 -6.82 -13.68 14.20
CA GLU A 135 -6.51 -13.56 12.77
C GLU A 135 -5.44 -12.50 12.52
N ALA A 136 -5.52 -11.35 13.20
CA ALA A 136 -4.54 -10.29 13.11
C ALA A 136 -3.12 -10.79 13.42
N ARG A 137 -2.99 -11.62 14.46
CA ARG A 137 -1.73 -12.23 14.85
C ARG A 137 -1.24 -13.26 13.83
N ALA A 138 -2.10 -14.20 13.42
CA ALA A 138 -1.76 -15.22 12.43
C ALA A 138 -1.30 -14.60 11.10
N MET A 139 -2.00 -13.56 10.63
CA MET A 139 -1.62 -12.80 9.43
C MET A 139 -0.27 -12.10 9.57
N ARG A 140 -0.01 -11.46 10.72
CA ARG A 140 1.30 -10.83 10.98
C ARG A 140 2.41 -11.86 10.92
N ASP A 141 2.26 -12.96 11.65
CA ASP A 141 3.30 -13.99 11.76
C ASP A 141 3.59 -14.61 10.38
N TRP A 142 2.55 -14.82 9.57
CA TRP A 142 2.72 -15.28 8.18
C TRP A 142 3.48 -14.27 7.31
N LEU A 143 3.14 -12.97 7.37
CA LEU A 143 3.85 -11.94 6.60
C LEU A 143 5.32 -11.82 7.02
N VAL A 144 5.60 -11.92 8.32
CA VAL A 144 6.97 -11.92 8.85
C VAL A 144 7.75 -13.13 8.36
N ALA A 145 7.15 -14.33 8.40
CA ALA A 145 7.75 -15.54 7.86
C ALA A 145 8.04 -15.45 6.35
N ASN A 146 7.32 -14.60 5.63
CA ASN A 146 7.51 -14.32 4.21
C ASN A 146 8.36 -13.07 3.92
N GLY A 147 9.13 -12.58 4.90
CA GLY A 147 10.16 -11.56 4.71
C GLY A 147 9.70 -10.11 4.90
N VAL A 148 8.48 -9.87 5.37
CA VAL A 148 8.05 -8.51 5.73
C VAL A 148 8.59 -8.15 7.12
N TRP A 149 9.27 -7.00 7.23
CA TRP A 149 9.80 -6.55 8.53
C TRP A 149 8.67 -6.33 9.55
N ALA A 150 8.78 -6.97 10.72
CA ALA A 150 7.73 -6.98 11.73
C ALA A 150 7.33 -5.59 12.25
N GLY A 151 8.26 -4.62 12.26
CA GLY A 151 7.98 -3.25 12.71
C GLY A 151 7.10 -2.44 11.77
N ARG A 152 6.87 -2.93 10.53
CA ARG A 152 5.88 -2.35 9.61
C ARG A 152 4.45 -2.81 9.87
N ILE A 153 4.28 -3.91 10.60
CA ILE A 153 2.98 -4.58 10.75
C ILE A 153 2.40 -4.25 12.11
N THR A 154 1.14 -3.88 12.14
CA THR A 154 0.39 -3.64 13.37
C THR A 154 -0.86 -4.48 13.40
N GLU A 155 -1.07 -5.13 14.54
CA GLU A 155 -2.23 -5.97 14.77
C GLU A 155 -3.39 -5.12 15.28
N GLU A 156 -4.54 -5.26 14.63
CA GLU A 156 -5.84 -4.86 15.16
C GLU A 156 -6.59 -6.16 15.52
N GLY A 157 -6.43 -6.59 16.76
CA GLY A 157 -6.94 -7.88 17.25
C GLY A 157 -8.17 -7.80 18.15
N HIS A 158 -8.96 -6.73 18.09
CA HIS A 158 -10.11 -6.52 19.01
C HIS A 158 -11.47 -6.62 18.31
N SER A 159 -11.48 -6.69 16.99
CA SER A 159 -12.70 -6.74 16.18
C SER A 159 -13.35 -8.11 16.12
N SER A 160 -14.67 -8.13 16.22
CA SER A 160 -15.53 -9.31 16.05
C SER A 160 -16.40 -9.26 14.79
N SER A 161 -16.38 -8.15 14.06
CA SER A 161 -17.18 -7.92 12.85
C SER A 161 -16.45 -7.08 11.82
N THR A 162 -16.94 -7.08 10.56
CA THR A 162 -16.41 -6.20 9.50
C THR A 162 -16.59 -4.71 9.83
N LEU A 163 -17.62 -4.36 10.61
CA LEU A 163 -17.85 -2.98 11.05
C LEU A 163 -16.82 -2.57 12.10
N GLU A 164 -16.55 -3.44 13.07
CA GLU A 164 -15.53 -3.21 14.10
C GLU A 164 -14.12 -3.17 13.51
N ASN A 165 -13.81 -4.03 12.52
CA ASN A 165 -12.54 -3.94 11.76
C ASN A 165 -12.33 -2.51 11.25
N ALA A 166 -13.36 -1.92 10.63
CA ALA A 166 -13.28 -0.58 10.05
C ALA A 166 -13.08 0.50 11.12
N TYR A 167 -13.86 0.50 12.19
CA TYR A 167 -13.74 1.50 13.26
C TYR A 167 -12.43 1.38 14.05
N ASN A 168 -12.04 0.17 14.44
CA ASN A 168 -10.80 -0.06 15.18
C ASN A 168 -9.57 0.26 14.33
N THR A 169 -9.57 -0.15 13.06
CA THR A 169 -8.49 0.20 12.13
C THR A 169 -8.45 1.70 11.88
N ASN A 170 -9.60 2.38 11.73
CA ASN A 170 -9.66 3.83 11.56
C ASN A 170 -9.00 4.59 12.73
N ARG A 171 -9.14 4.11 13.97
CA ARG A 171 -8.45 4.70 15.13
C ARG A 171 -6.93 4.62 15.00
N ILE A 172 -6.40 3.50 14.50
CA ILE A 172 -4.97 3.31 14.21
C ILE A 172 -4.52 4.21 13.05
N LEU A 173 -5.33 4.31 11.99
CA LEU A 173 -5.03 5.19 10.85
C LEU A 173 -5.00 6.67 11.26
N ALA A 174 -5.95 7.10 12.10
CA ALA A 174 -6.03 8.46 12.62
C ALA A 174 -4.85 8.81 13.53
N SER A 175 -4.47 7.92 14.46
CA SER A 175 -3.34 8.16 15.38
C SER A 175 -1.99 8.28 14.67
N ARG A 176 -1.88 7.74 13.45
CA ARG A 176 -0.68 7.83 12.60
C ARG A 176 -0.66 9.02 11.65
N GLY A 177 -1.76 9.77 11.55
CA GLY A 177 -1.91 10.76 10.48
C GLY A 177 -1.84 10.14 9.09
N ALA A 178 -2.33 8.89 8.92
CA ALA A 178 -2.40 8.26 7.60
C ALA A 178 -3.21 9.14 6.65
N THR A 179 -2.76 9.25 5.40
CA THR A 179 -3.39 10.07 4.35
C THR A 179 -4.32 9.25 3.48
N SER A 180 -4.24 7.92 3.52
CA SER A 180 -4.97 6.98 2.65
C SER A 180 -4.87 5.56 3.19
N ALA A 181 -5.79 4.68 2.78
CA ALA A 181 -5.66 3.25 3.04
C ALA A 181 -6.13 2.38 1.88
N VAL A 182 -5.49 1.23 1.74
CA VAL A 182 -5.82 0.18 0.77
C VAL A 182 -6.29 -1.05 1.52
N VAL A 183 -7.55 -1.43 1.33
CA VAL A 183 -8.17 -2.58 1.99
C VAL A 183 -8.03 -3.82 1.10
N VAL A 184 -7.33 -4.84 1.61
CA VAL A 184 -7.13 -6.15 0.97
C VAL A 184 -8.14 -7.15 1.54
N SER A 185 -8.98 -7.71 0.67
CA SER A 185 -10.01 -8.69 1.01
C SER A 185 -10.37 -9.54 -0.21
N SER A 186 -11.25 -10.53 -0.06
CA SER A 186 -11.73 -11.35 -1.18
C SER A 186 -12.78 -10.63 -2.03
N THR A 187 -12.94 -11.05 -3.29
CA THR A 187 -13.87 -10.48 -4.28
C THR A 187 -15.29 -10.29 -3.78
N ASN A 188 -15.85 -11.28 -3.08
CA ASN A 188 -17.21 -11.23 -2.53
C ASN A 188 -17.34 -10.42 -1.21
N HIS A 189 -16.23 -9.91 -0.66
CA HIS A 189 -16.20 -9.26 0.66
C HIS A 189 -15.64 -7.83 0.63
N VAL A 190 -14.81 -7.51 -0.37
CA VAL A 190 -14.10 -6.23 -0.43
C VAL A 190 -15.05 -5.04 -0.53
N GLU A 191 -16.17 -5.16 -1.25
CA GLU A 191 -17.11 -4.04 -1.42
C GLU A 191 -17.75 -3.66 -0.07
N ARG A 192 -18.23 -4.66 0.67
CA ARG A 192 -18.76 -4.48 2.03
C ARG A 192 -17.71 -3.89 2.96
N ALA A 193 -16.48 -4.38 2.89
CA ALA A 193 -15.39 -3.85 3.67
C ALA A 193 -15.13 -2.37 3.36
N MET A 194 -14.98 -2.02 2.08
CA MET A 194 -14.75 -0.65 1.64
C MET A 194 -15.83 0.31 2.09
N ARG A 195 -17.12 -0.07 2.00
CA ARG A 195 -18.23 0.73 2.51
C ARG A 195 -18.07 1.02 4.01
N ASN A 196 -17.80 0.00 4.81
CA ASN A 196 -17.59 0.17 6.26
C ASN A 196 -16.38 1.07 6.55
N PHE A 197 -15.28 0.91 5.83
CA PHE A 197 -14.09 1.76 5.99
C PHE A 197 -14.36 3.21 5.59
N ARG A 198 -15.06 3.45 4.48
CA ARG A 198 -15.45 4.80 4.02
C ARG A 198 -16.35 5.50 5.01
N VAL A 199 -17.32 4.78 5.59
CA VAL A 199 -18.15 5.28 6.69
C VAL A 199 -17.29 5.60 7.91
N ALA A 200 -16.42 4.68 8.33
CA ALA A 200 -15.59 4.85 9.52
C ALA A 200 -14.63 6.04 9.42
N VAL A 201 -14.06 6.32 8.24
CA VAL A 201 -13.18 7.48 8.04
C VAL A 201 -13.94 8.79 7.82
N ALA A 202 -15.26 8.75 7.57
CA ALA A 202 -16.12 9.91 7.39
C ALA A 202 -15.53 10.98 6.44
N GLY A 203 -15.02 10.55 5.28
CA GLY A 203 -14.41 11.42 4.27
C GLY A 203 -12.98 11.91 4.56
N ARG A 204 -12.45 11.68 5.77
CA ARG A 204 -11.11 12.17 6.21
C ARG A 204 -9.98 11.73 5.29
N ILE A 205 -10.03 10.50 4.79
CA ILE A 205 -9.02 9.94 3.88
C ILE A 205 -9.69 9.08 2.80
N PRO A 206 -9.10 8.97 1.60
CA PRO A 206 -9.56 8.05 0.58
C PRO A 206 -9.26 6.59 0.97
N ILE A 207 -10.18 5.70 0.60
CA ILE A 207 -10.12 4.26 0.83
C ILE A 207 -10.30 3.54 -0.50
N ALA A 208 -9.26 2.81 -0.94
CA ALA A 208 -9.29 1.93 -2.11
C ALA A 208 -9.35 0.46 -1.70
N GLY A 209 -9.81 -0.41 -2.60
CA GLY A 209 -9.87 -1.86 -2.40
C GLY A 209 -8.93 -2.63 -3.32
N VAL A 210 -8.45 -3.78 -2.85
CA VAL A 210 -7.73 -4.77 -3.66
C VAL A 210 -8.31 -6.14 -3.36
N ILE A 211 -8.64 -6.87 -4.42
CA ILE A 211 -9.20 -8.23 -4.30
C ILE A 211 -8.10 -9.29 -4.29
N SER A 212 -8.27 -10.31 -3.45
CA SER A 212 -7.66 -11.61 -3.70
C SER A 212 -8.37 -12.29 -4.87
N GLY A 213 -7.59 -12.94 -5.75
CA GLY A 213 -8.10 -13.64 -6.92
C GLY A 213 -9.02 -14.80 -6.58
#